data_AF-A0A5J4PD02-F1
#
_entry.id   AF-A0A5J4PD02-F1
#
_cell.length_a   1.000
_cell.length_b   1.000
_cell.length_c   1.000
_cell.angle_alpha   90.00
_cell.angle_beta   90.00
_cell.angle_gamma   90.00
#
_symmetry.space_group_name_H-M   'P 1'
#
loop_
_entity.id
_entity.type
_entity.pdbx_description
1 polymer ?
#
loop_
_entity_poly.entity_id
_entity_poly.type
_entity_poly.pdbx_seq_one_letter_code
_entity_poly.pdbx_strand_id
1 'polypeptide(L)'
;DQSISHNGVCLTVVSKTADSYTVTAMKETLDCSNIGLLKSGDKVNVERSMLMNGRLDGHIVQGHVDQTAICTNVEDADGSWYYTFKYDCDKEAAKHGYITVDKGSVTVNGVSLTVCNPTDNTFQVAIIPYTYEYTNFHTIKEGSVVNIEFDIIGKYISRLVAYK
;
A
#
# COMPACT_ATOMS: atom_id res chain seq x y z
N ASP A 1 6.21 -11.61 20.24
CA ASP A 1 5.98 -10.46 19.34
C ASP A 1 5.61 -10.97 17.97
N GLN A 2 4.50 -10.48 17.42
CA GLN A 2 4.09 -10.75 16.05
C GLN A 2 3.95 -9.41 15.33
N SER A 3 4.46 -9.36 14.11
CA SER A 3 4.27 -8.25 13.19
C SER A 3 2.99 -8.48 12.39
N ILE A 4 2.13 -7.47 12.36
CA ILE A 4 0.89 -7.46 11.58
C ILE A 4 0.87 -6.17 10.76
N SER A 5 0.62 -6.29 9.46
CA SER A 5 0.46 -5.17 8.55
C SER A 5 -0.93 -4.56 8.74
N HIS A 6 -1.02 -3.23 8.83
CA HIS A 6 -2.26 -2.46 8.92
C HIS A 6 -2.25 -1.42 7.80
N ASN A 7 -3.13 -1.54 6.83
CA ASN A 7 -3.06 -0.74 5.59
C ASN A 7 -1.64 -0.73 4.99
N GLY A 8 -0.90 -1.84 5.04
CA GLY A 8 0.48 -1.90 4.54
C GLY A 8 1.54 -1.40 5.52
N VAL A 9 1.19 -1.00 6.75
CA VAL A 9 2.16 -0.58 7.78
C VAL A 9 2.42 -1.73 8.73
N CYS A 10 3.66 -2.21 8.77
CA CYS A 10 4.09 -3.24 9.72
C CYS A 10 4.13 -2.67 11.14
N LEU A 11 3.28 -3.19 12.01
CA LEU A 11 3.23 -2.81 13.43
C LEU A 11 3.35 -4.03 14.33
N THR A 12 4.02 -3.86 15.47
CA THR A 12 4.23 -4.92 16.45
C THR A 12 3.09 -4.96 17.46
N VAL A 13 2.51 -6.15 17.66
CA VAL A 13 1.50 -6.38 18.71
C VAL A 13 2.14 -6.31 20.09
N VAL A 14 1.65 -5.40 20.94
CA VAL A 14 2.14 -5.19 22.32
C VAL A 14 1.23 -5.80 23.38
N SER A 15 -0.04 -6.03 23.07
CA SER A 15 -1.00 -6.73 23.93
C SER A 15 -2.13 -7.35 23.11
N LYS A 16 -2.81 -8.37 23.64
CA LYS A 16 -3.96 -9.02 22.98
C LYS A 16 -5.01 -9.51 23.98
N THR A 17 -6.26 -9.44 23.57
CA THR A 17 -7.42 -10.10 24.19
C THR A 17 -7.89 -11.26 23.29
N ALA A 18 -9.07 -11.82 23.55
CA ALA A 18 -9.66 -12.84 22.69
C ALA A 18 -10.11 -12.29 21.31
N ASP A 19 -10.47 -11.02 21.27
CA ASP A 19 -11.17 -10.35 20.16
C ASP A 19 -10.47 -9.07 19.67
N SER A 20 -9.40 -8.63 20.34
CA SER A 20 -8.67 -7.41 19.99
C SER A 20 -7.18 -7.53 20.27
N TYR A 21 -6.40 -6.64 19.69
CA TYR A 21 -4.99 -6.49 19.99
C TYR A 21 -4.57 -5.03 19.88
N THR A 22 -3.51 -4.67 20.61
CA THR A 22 -2.94 -3.33 20.61
C THR A 22 -1.62 -3.36 19.86
N VAL A 23 -1.40 -2.33 19.05
CA VAL A 23 -0.14 -2.04 18.37
C VAL A 23 0.31 -0.63 18.69
N THR A 24 1.60 -0.36 18.56
CA THR A 24 2.16 0.98 18.75
C THR A 24 2.79 1.44 17.43
N ALA A 25 2.33 2.58 16.92
CA ALA A 25 2.95 3.27 15.79
C ALA A 25 3.90 4.36 16.31
N MET A 26 5.09 4.45 15.73
CA MET A 26 6.02 5.54 16.02
C MET A 26 5.56 6.82 15.32
N LYS A 27 6.04 7.98 15.78
CA LYS A 27 5.69 9.27 15.19
C LYS A 27 5.96 9.31 13.68
N GLU A 28 7.13 8.83 13.25
CA GLU A 28 7.48 8.75 11.82
C GLU A 28 6.44 7.95 11.02
N THR A 29 5.99 6.81 11.54
CA THR A 29 4.93 5.99 10.93
C THR A 29 3.61 6.73 10.80
N LEU A 30 3.24 7.53 11.81
CA LEU A 30 2.02 8.33 11.78
C LEU A 30 2.12 9.48 10.77
N ASP A 31 3.31 10.06 10.62
CA ASP A 31 3.57 11.18 9.72
C ASP A 31 3.64 10.74 8.24
N CYS A 32 4.14 9.52 7.96
CA CYS A 32 4.32 9.02 6.59
C CYS A 32 3.17 8.13 6.06
N SER A 33 2.15 7.84 6.86
CA SER A 33 1.06 6.93 6.49
C SER A 33 -0.33 7.47 6.90
N ASN A 34 -1.38 6.86 6.36
CA ASN A 34 -2.76 7.16 6.71
C ASN A 34 -3.19 6.63 8.09
N ILE A 35 -2.32 5.93 8.83
CA ILE A 35 -2.64 5.41 10.16
C ILE A 35 -2.95 6.55 11.14
N GLY A 36 -2.27 7.69 11.03
CA GLY A 36 -2.53 8.88 11.84
C GLY A 36 -3.89 9.55 11.57
N LEU A 37 -4.56 9.20 10.48
CA LEU A 37 -5.86 9.75 10.09
C LEU A 37 -7.04 8.90 10.56
N LEU A 38 -6.78 7.69 11.04
CA LEU A 38 -7.80 6.72 11.43
C LEU A 38 -8.59 7.19 12.66
N LYS A 39 -9.88 6.88 12.65
CA LYS A 39 -10.81 7.10 13.75
C LYS A 39 -11.43 5.76 14.17
N SER A 40 -11.97 5.72 15.39
CA SER A 40 -12.72 4.57 15.85
C SER A 40 -13.88 4.25 14.89
N GLY A 41 -13.91 3.01 14.40
CA GLY A 41 -14.89 2.54 13.41
C GLY A 41 -14.35 2.41 11.99
N ASP A 42 -13.19 3.01 11.69
CA ASP A 42 -12.58 2.89 10.36
C ASP A 42 -12.13 1.45 10.07
N LYS A 43 -12.23 1.07 8.79
CA LYS A 43 -11.81 -0.24 8.29
C LYS A 43 -10.35 -0.19 7.85
N VAL A 44 -9.58 -1.18 8.29
CA VAL A 44 -8.16 -1.35 7.93
C VAL A 44 -7.95 -2.71 7.30
N ASN A 45 -7.09 -2.78 6.27
CA ASN A 45 -6.59 -4.05 5.77
C ASN A 45 -5.59 -4.61 6.77
N VAL A 46 -5.71 -5.90 7.09
CA VAL A 46 -4.78 -6.58 7.99
C VAL A 46 -4.18 -7.80 7.34
N GLU A 47 -2.86 -7.95 7.44
CA GLU A 47 -2.14 -9.11 6.94
C GLU A 47 -1.09 -9.57 7.96
N ARG A 48 -1.04 -10.88 8.22
CA ARG A 48 -0.01 -11.45 9.10
C ARG A 48 1.26 -11.69 8.30
N SER A 49 2.42 -11.54 8.96
CA SER A 49 3.70 -11.93 8.35
C SER A 49 3.66 -13.36 7.82
N MET A 50 4.17 -13.53 6.61
CA MET A 50 4.27 -14.82 5.95
C MET A 50 5.32 -15.71 6.61
N LEU A 51 5.06 -17.03 6.68
CA LEU A 51 6.08 -18.01 7.04
C LEU A 51 7.09 -18.16 5.89
N MET A 52 8.34 -18.49 6.20
CA MET A 52 9.41 -18.64 5.19
C MET A 52 9.07 -19.63 4.06
N ASN A 53 8.25 -20.64 4.35
CA ASN A 53 7.78 -21.65 3.41
C ASN A 53 6.34 -21.42 2.93
N GLY A 54 5.83 -20.20 3.10
CA GLY A 54 4.50 -19.79 2.63
C GLY A 54 4.46 -19.60 1.12
N ARG A 55 3.24 -19.41 0.61
CA ARG A 55 2.99 -19.09 -0.79
C ARG A 55 3.01 -17.57 -0.96
N LEU A 56 3.88 -17.08 -1.86
CA LEU A 56 3.94 -15.67 -2.24
C LEU A 56 3.11 -15.46 -3.52
N ASP A 57 1.82 -15.17 -3.34
CA ASP A 57 0.85 -15.01 -4.44
C ASP A 57 0.77 -13.59 -5.03
N GLY A 58 1.37 -12.61 -4.36
CA GLY A 58 1.52 -11.24 -4.86
C GLY A 58 2.97 -10.92 -5.22
N HIS A 59 3.50 -9.85 -4.65
CA HIS A 59 4.93 -9.52 -4.67
C HIS A 59 5.47 -9.40 -3.24
N ILE A 60 6.76 -9.09 -3.11
CA ILE A 60 7.38 -8.87 -1.80
C ILE A 60 6.86 -7.54 -1.24
N VAL A 61 6.07 -7.63 -0.17
CA VAL A 61 5.59 -6.48 0.61
C VAL A 61 6.25 -6.54 1.98
N GLN A 62 7.02 -5.52 2.33
CA GLN A 62 7.76 -5.42 3.58
C GLN A 62 6.90 -4.84 4.71
N GLY A 63 5.84 -4.12 4.35
CA GLY A 63 5.02 -3.35 5.28
C GLY A 63 5.70 -2.02 5.65
N HIS A 64 6.53 -1.50 4.74
CA HIS A 64 7.30 -0.27 4.90
C HIS A 64 6.78 0.75 3.89
N VAL A 65 5.72 1.45 4.29
CA VAL A 65 5.10 2.50 3.48
C VAL A 65 6.13 3.59 3.15
N ASP A 66 6.25 3.90 1.86
CA ASP A 66 7.17 4.93 1.38
C ASP A 66 6.54 6.33 1.47
N GLN A 67 5.27 6.41 1.09
CA GLN A 67 4.51 7.65 1.10
C GLN A 67 3.00 7.36 1.02
N THR A 68 2.21 8.43 1.08
CA THR A 68 0.77 8.38 0.81
C THR A 68 0.44 8.82 -0.61
N ALA A 69 -0.77 8.48 -1.05
CA ALA A 69 -1.36 8.98 -2.29
C ALA A 69 -2.81 9.35 -2.09
N ILE A 70 -3.31 10.17 -3.01
CA ILE A 70 -4.71 10.55 -3.09
C ILE A 70 -5.37 9.73 -4.20
N CYS A 71 -6.51 9.10 -3.87
CA CYS A 71 -7.41 8.56 -4.87
C CYS A 71 -8.05 9.73 -5.63
N THR A 72 -7.78 9.84 -6.92
CA THR A 72 -8.24 10.96 -7.77
C THR A 72 -9.41 10.59 -8.67
N ASN A 73 -9.67 9.30 -8.86
CA ASN A 73 -10.83 8.82 -9.61
C ASN A 73 -11.17 7.37 -9.23
N VAL A 74 -12.45 7.04 -9.25
CA VAL A 74 -12.98 5.67 -9.14
C VAL A 74 -14.02 5.49 -10.25
N GLU A 75 -13.74 4.58 -11.18
CA GLU A 75 -14.60 4.27 -12.31
C GLU A 75 -15.14 2.85 -12.18
N ASP A 76 -16.47 2.70 -12.30
CA ASP A 76 -17.12 1.39 -12.41
C ASP A 76 -16.95 0.87 -13.84
N ALA A 77 -16.48 -0.36 -13.96
CA ALA A 77 -16.23 -1.06 -15.20
C ALA A 77 -16.96 -2.41 -15.19
N ASP A 78 -18.29 -2.35 -15.09
CA ASP A 78 -19.22 -3.47 -15.26
C ASP A 78 -18.88 -4.69 -14.39
N GLY A 79 -18.72 -4.46 -13.08
CA GLY A 79 -18.35 -5.50 -12.11
C GLY A 79 -16.86 -5.57 -11.79
N SER A 80 -16.07 -4.60 -12.25
CA SER A 80 -14.74 -4.29 -11.76
C SER A 80 -14.60 -2.78 -11.56
N TRP A 81 -13.54 -2.33 -10.89
CA TRP A 81 -13.33 -0.90 -10.65
C TRP A 81 -11.92 -0.47 -11.02
N TYR A 82 -11.81 0.66 -11.70
CA TYR A 82 -10.53 1.33 -11.91
C TYR A 82 -10.36 2.43 -10.87
N TYR A 83 -9.29 2.33 -10.08
CA TYR A 83 -8.88 3.37 -9.16
C TYR A 83 -7.68 4.09 -9.74
N THR A 84 -7.71 5.43 -9.75
CA THR A 84 -6.56 6.26 -10.12
C THR A 84 -5.97 6.89 -8.87
N PHE A 85 -4.67 6.68 -8.64
CA PHE A 85 -3.95 7.25 -7.50
C PHE A 85 -2.91 8.24 -7.98
N LYS A 86 -2.80 9.35 -7.26
CA LYS A 86 -1.77 10.38 -7.46
C LYS A 86 -0.88 10.46 -6.21
N TYR A 87 0.41 10.37 -6.42
CA TYR A 87 1.43 10.41 -5.37
C TYR A 87 2.44 11.51 -5.64
N ASP A 88 3.24 11.86 -4.63
CA ASP A 88 4.30 12.85 -4.81
C ASP A 88 5.50 12.19 -5.48
N CYS A 89 5.90 12.75 -6.62
CA CYS A 89 7.03 12.27 -7.39
C CYS A 89 7.84 13.45 -7.89
N ASP A 90 9.12 13.46 -7.51
CA ASP A 90 10.13 14.33 -8.08
C ASP A 90 11.33 13.49 -8.53
N LYS A 91 12.36 14.17 -9.05
CA LYS A 91 13.57 13.49 -9.54
C LYS A 91 14.32 12.75 -8.42
N GLU A 92 14.23 13.20 -7.17
CA GLU A 92 14.88 12.53 -6.05
C GLU A 92 14.08 11.28 -5.63
N ALA A 93 12.76 11.36 -5.57
CA ALA A 93 11.87 10.23 -5.36
C ALA A 93 12.14 9.11 -6.39
N ALA A 94 12.32 9.47 -7.66
CA ALA A 94 12.68 8.51 -8.70
C ALA A 94 14.04 7.82 -8.46
N LYS A 95 15.05 8.54 -7.94
CA LYS A 95 16.35 7.91 -7.55
C LYS A 95 16.22 6.96 -6.37
N HIS A 96 15.23 7.16 -5.51
CA HIS A 96 14.86 6.22 -4.45
C HIS A 96 14.01 5.05 -4.95
N GLY A 97 13.63 5.05 -6.23
CA GLY A 97 12.80 4.03 -6.87
C GLY A 97 11.32 4.13 -6.53
N TYR A 98 10.85 5.33 -6.15
CA TYR A 98 9.44 5.63 -5.91
C TYR A 98 8.72 5.91 -7.23
N ILE A 99 8.73 4.90 -8.10
CA ILE A 99 8.16 4.95 -9.43
C ILE A 99 7.35 3.68 -9.70
N THR A 100 6.32 3.83 -10.52
CA THR A 100 5.55 2.72 -11.07
C THR A 100 5.96 2.46 -12.52
N VAL A 101 5.89 1.20 -12.94
CA VAL A 101 6.16 0.78 -14.33
C VAL A 101 4.97 0.01 -14.88
N ASP A 102 4.80 -0.01 -16.20
CA ASP A 102 3.73 -0.75 -16.85
C ASP A 102 3.74 -2.22 -16.43
N LYS A 103 2.60 -2.70 -15.94
CA LYS A 103 2.42 -4.08 -15.44
C LYS A 103 3.36 -4.46 -14.28
N GLY A 104 4.00 -3.48 -13.65
CA GLY A 104 4.75 -3.65 -12.42
C GLY A 104 3.84 -3.87 -11.21
N SER A 105 4.47 -4.22 -10.09
CA SER A 105 3.78 -4.38 -8.81
C SER A 105 3.76 -3.07 -8.02
N VAL A 106 2.68 -2.84 -7.29
CA VAL A 106 2.56 -1.77 -6.30
C VAL A 106 1.68 -2.26 -5.16
N THR A 107 1.94 -1.79 -3.94
CA THR A 107 1.09 -2.05 -2.79
C THR A 107 0.28 -0.82 -2.44
N VAL A 108 -1.04 -0.97 -2.34
CA VAL A 108 -1.95 0.10 -1.88
C VAL A 108 -2.70 -0.37 -0.64
N ASN A 109 -2.54 0.34 0.48
CA ASN A 109 -3.08 -0.08 1.79
C ASN A 109 -2.80 -1.57 2.11
N GLY A 110 -1.60 -2.06 1.78
CA GLY A 110 -1.21 -3.47 2.01
C GLY A 110 -1.75 -4.47 1.00
N VAL A 111 -2.52 -4.04 0.00
CA VAL A 111 -3.00 -4.92 -1.08
C VAL A 111 -2.00 -4.90 -2.23
N SER A 112 -1.47 -6.05 -2.59
CA SER A 112 -0.61 -6.23 -3.77
C SER A 112 -1.43 -6.11 -5.06
N LEU A 113 -1.04 -5.22 -5.96
CA LEU A 113 -1.77 -4.89 -7.18
C LEU A 113 -0.84 -4.75 -8.38
N THR A 114 -1.42 -4.90 -9.57
CA THR A 114 -0.74 -4.65 -10.84
C THR A 114 -1.02 -3.22 -11.32
N VAL A 115 0.04 -2.50 -11.64
CA VAL A 115 -0.02 -1.15 -12.20
C VAL A 115 -0.56 -1.17 -13.63
N CYS A 116 -1.50 -0.26 -13.88
CA CYS A 116 -2.03 0.11 -15.19
C CYS A 116 -1.75 1.60 -15.46
N ASN A 117 -1.45 1.95 -16.70
CA ASN A 117 -1.35 3.33 -17.20
C ASN A 117 -0.56 4.28 -16.27
N PRO A 118 0.68 3.92 -15.87
CA PRO A 118 1.49 4.79 -15.04
C PRO A 118 1.89 6.05 -15.81
N THR A 119 1.95 7.17 -15.09
CA THR A 119 2.57 8.43 -15.52
C THR A 119 3.71 8.76 -14.55
N ASP A 120 4.27 9.97 -14.64
CA ASP A 120 5.31 10.42 -13.72
C ASP A 120 4.86 10.40 -12.25
N ASN A 121 3.58 10.64 -11.96
CA ASN A 121 3.06 10.78 -10.60
C ASN A 121 1.67 10.19 -10.37
N THR A 122 1.14 9.44 -11.33
CA THR A 122 -0.13 8.73 -11.19
C THR A 122 -0.04 7.31 -11.69
N PHE A 123 -0.90 6.45 -11.18
CA PHE A 123 -1.12 5.12 -11.75
C PHE A 123 -2.56 4.70 -11.54
N GLN A 124 -2.97 3.69 -12.29
CA GLN A 124 -4.24 3.03 -12.14
C GLN A 124 -4.07 1.60 -11.67
N VAL A 125 -5.11 1.06 -11.02
CA VAL A 125 -5.23 -0.35 -10.70
C VAL A 125 -6.64 -0.82 -11.03
N ALA A 126 -6.77 -2.07 -11.45
CA ALA A 126 -8.06 -2.73 -11.66
C ALA A 126 -8.37 -3.60 -10.45
N ILE A 127 -9.56 -3.42 -9.88
CA ILE A 127 -10.01 -4.13 -8.69
C ILE A 127 -11.17 -5.04 -9.07
N ILE A 128 -11.01 -6.33 -8.74
CA ILE A 128 -12.03 -7.36 -8.95
C ILE A 128 -13.01 -7.42 -7.77
N PRO A 129 -14.20 -8.03 -7.93
CA PRO A 129 -15.20 -8.16 -6.87
C PRO A 129 -14.66 -8.68 -5.55
N TYR A 130 -13.84 -9.74 -5.60
CA TYR A 130 -13.27 -10.34 -4.40
C TYR A 130 -12.39 -9.35 -3.62
N THR A 131 -11.48 -8.64 -4.31
CA THR A 131 -10.62 -7.64 -3.67
C THR A 131 -11.44 -6.48 -3.13
N TYR A 132 -12.47 -6.03 -3.86
CA TYR A 132 -13.36 -4.96 -3.40
C TYR A 132 -14.09 -5.35 -2.10
N GLU A 133 -14.64 -6.56 -2.04
CA GLU A 133 -15.43 -7.07 -0.91
C GLU A 133 -14.57 -7.33 0.35
N TYR A 134 -13.40 -7.94 0.19
CA TYR A 134 -12.58 -8.43 1.31
C TYR A 134 -11.47 -7.48 1.76
N THR A 135 -11.33 -6.32 1.13
CA THR A 135 -10.37 -5.27 1.52
C THR A 135 -11.09 -3.94 1.67
N ASN A 136 -10.43 -2.94 2.26
CA ASN A 136 -10.99 -1.60 2.40
C ASN A 136 -11.14 -0.83 1.08
N PHE A 137 -10.88 -1.43 -0.07
CA PHE A 137 -11.14 -0.79 -1.36
C PHE A 137 -12.60 -0.35 -1.52
N HIS A 138 -13.58 -1.07 -0.95
CA HIS A 138 -14.99 -0.64 -0.94
C HIS A 138 -15.27 0.64 -0.14
N THR A 139 -14.31 1.16 0.64
CA THR A 139 -14.44 2.43 1.36
C THR A 139 -13.64 3.57 0.71
N ILE A 140 -12.77 3.26 -0.25
CA ILE A 140 -11.96 4.24 -0.97
C ILE A 140 -12.86 4.97 -1.96
N LYS A 141 -12.76 6.30 -1.97
CA LYS A 141 -13.45 7.19 -2.89
C LYS A 141 -12.50 8.29 -3.33
N GLU A 142 -12.90 9.10 -4.30
CA GLU A 142 -12.16 10.29 -4.67
C GLU A 142 -11.89 11.17 -3.44
N GLY A 143 -10.64 11.61 -3.29
CA GLY A 143 -10.12 12.34 -2.13
C GLY A 143 -9.61 11.47 -0.98
N SER A 144 -9.82 10.15 -0.99
CA SER A 144 -9.28 9.26 0.04
C SER A 144 -7.75 9.21 0.01
N VAL A 145 -7.13 9.19 1.20
CA VAL A 145 -5.69 9.02 1.40
C VAL A 145 -5.36 7.55 1.59
N VAL A 146 -4.42 7.02 0.79
CA VAL A 146 -3.98 5.62 0.84
C VAL A 146 -2.48 5.54 1.07
N ASN A 147 -2.03 4.44 1.68
CA ASN A 147 -0.60 4.14 1.80
C ASN A 147 -0.09 3.48 0.52
N ILE A 148 1.11 3.87 0.08
CA ILE A 148 1.83 3.22 -1.00
C ILE A 148 3.14 2.62 -0.48
N GLU A 149 3.37 1.38 -0.87
CA GLU A 149 4.71 0.78 -0.87
C GLU A 149 5.06 0.38 -2.32
N PHE A 150 6.16 0.93 -2.82
CA PHE A 150 6.71 0.57 -4.13
C PHE A 150 7.50 -0.74 -4.05
N ASP A 151 7.55 -1.46 -5.18
CA ASP A 151 8.29 -2.72 -5.25
C ASP A 151 9.76 -2.54 -4.88
N ILE A 152 10.20 -3.30 -3.88
CA ILE A 152 11.57 -3.28 -3.36
C ILE A 152 12.62 -3.55 -4.44
N ILE A 153 12.29 -4.34 -5.47
CA ILE A 153 13.19 -4.61 -6.59
C ILE A 153 13.48 -3.31 -7.37
N GLY A 154 12.45 -2.50 -7.63
CA GLY A 154 12.58 -1.20 -8.31
C GLY A 154 13.44 -0.21 -7.51
N LYS A 155 13.29 -0.20 -6.19
CA LYS A 155 14.12 0.61 -5.27
C LYS A 155 15.59 0.21 -5.33
N TYR A 156 15.90 -1.09 -5.26
CA TYR A 156 17.29 -1.56 -5.36
C TYR A 156 17.93 -1.22 -6.70
N ILE A 157 17.22 -1.43 -7.82
CA ILE A 157 17.72 -1.08 -9.15
C ILE A 157 18.02 0.42 -9.24
N SER A 158 17.09 1.27 -8.80
CA SER A 158 17.24 2.73 -8.85
C SER A 158 18.44 3.20 -8.02
N ARG A 159 18.63 2.64 -6.82
CA ARG A 159 19.79 2.95 -5.97
C ARG A 159 21.11 2.48 -6.57
N LEU A 160 21.15 1.31 -7.21
CA LEU A 160 22.36 0.81 -7.87
C LEU A 160 22.74 1.65 -9.10
N VAL A 161 21.75 2.13 -9.86
CA VAL A 161 21.98 3.00 -11.01
C VAL A 161 22.43 4.39 -10.56
N ALA A 162 21.83 4.97 -9.52
CA ALA A 162 22.20 6.28 -8.99
C ALA A 162 23.54 6.30 -8.24
N TYR A 163 24.01 5.14 -7.76
CA TYR A 163 25.32 5.00 -7.11
C TYR A 163 26.49 5.00 -8.11
N LYS A 164 26.23 4.61 -9.37
CA LYS A 164 27.21 4.65 -10.46
C LYS A 164 27.36 6.06 -11.01
#